data_AF-A0A934IWZ4-F1
#
_entry.id   AF-A0A934IWZ4-F1
#
_cell.length_a   1.000
_cell.length_b   1.000
_cell.length_c   1.000
_cell.angle_alpha   90.00
_cell.angle_beta   90.00
_cell.angle_gamma   90.00
#
_symmetry.space_group_name_H-M   'P 1'
#
loop_
_entity.id
_entity.type
_entity.pdbx_description
1 polymer ?
#
loop_
_entity_poly.entity_id
_entity_poly.type
_entity_poly.pdbx_seq_one_letter_code
_entity_poly.pdbx_strand_id
1 'polypeptide(L)'
;MLTSQELDNRLKHSCRKLRAWAWMSTVSTQKEDIIDILHDEARELVDLGLQHPDHAKRIGSIIVYYRRLIEQVRDRTANAA
;
A
#
# COMPACT_ATOMS: atom_id res chain seq x y z
N MET A 1 4.26 -20.70 3.36
CA MET A 1 5.33 -19.79 2.90
C MET A 1 5.33 -19.78 1.39
N LEU A 2 5.38 -18.60 0.77
CA LEU A 2 5.44 -18.46 -0.68
C LEU A 2 6.83 -18.84 -1.21
N THR A 3 6.89 -19.36 -2.43
CA THR A 3 8.14 -19.43 -3.19
C THR A 3 8.63 -18.02 -3.54
N SER A 4 9.92 -17.89 -3.88
CA SER A 4 10.49 -16.61 -4.31
C SER A 4 9.72 -15.99 -5.49
N GLN A 5 9.34 -16.81 -6.47
CA GLN A 5 8.57 -16.34 -7.64
C GLN A 5 7.16 -15.86 -7.27
N GLU A 6 6.46 -16.57 -6.37
CA GLU A 6 5.14 -16.17 -5.90
C GLU A 6 5.19 -14.89 -5.07
N LEU A 7 6.19 -14.75 -4.20
CA LEU A 7 6.44 -13.53 -3.46
C LEU A 7 6.68 -12.36 -4.41
N ASP A 8 7.54 -12.54 -5.40
CA ASP A 8 7.83 -11.51 -6.41
C ASP A 8 6.58 -11.07 -7.18
N ASN A 9 5.73 -12.04 -7.56
CA ASN A 9 4.46 -11.76 -8.21
C ASN A 9 3.51 -11.00 -7.29
N ARG A 10 3.44 -11.35 -5.99
CA ARG A 10 2.65 -10.63 -4.99
C ARG A 10 3.13 -9.19 -4.81
N LEU A 11 4.44 -8.97 -4.68
CA LEU A 11 5.00 -7.61 -4.54
C LEU A 11 4.76 -6.76 -5.79
N LYS A 12 4.89 -7.34 -6.99
CA LYS A 12 4.53 -6.67 -8.25
C LYS A 12 3.04 -6.32 -8.30
N HIS A 13 2.18 -7.16 -7.73
CA HIS A 13 0.75 -6.89 -7.61
C HIS A 13 0.47 -5.73 -6.66
N SER A 14 1.07 -5.71 -5.46
CA SER A 14 0.95 -4.59 -4.52
C SER A 14 1.42 -3.27 -5.15
N CYS A 15 2.54 -3.26 -5.88
CA CYS A 15 2.97 -2.05 -6.59
C CYS A 15 1.96 -1.58 -7.65
N ARG A 16 1.27 -2.50 -8.33
CA ARG A 16 0.20 -2.16 -9.30
C ARG A 16 -1.02 -1.57 -8.59
N LYS A 17 -1.46 -2.18 -7.49
CA LYS A 17 -2.55 -1.67 -6.64
C LYS A 17 -2.24 -0.27 -6.12
N LEU A 18 -1.05 -0.04 -5.57
CA LEU A 18 -0.61 1.27 -5.11
C LEU A 18 -0.74 2.35 -6.18
N ARG A 19 -0.33 2.07 -7.43
CA ARG A 19 -0.47 3.01 -8.55
C ARG A 19 -1.93 3.28 -8.91
N ALA A 20 -2.76 2.24 -8.93
CA ALA A 20 -4.18 2.37 -9.18
C ALA A 20 -4.86 3.23 -8.10
N TRP A 21 -4.54 2.99 -6.82
CA TRP A 21 -5.06 3.76 -5.71
C TRP A 21 -4.54 5.20 -5.70
N ALA A 22 -3.29 5.44 -6.09
CA ALA A 22 -2.79 6.80 -6.27
C ALA A 22 -3.66 7.57 -7.27
N TRP A 23 -4.01 6.97 -8.41
CA TRP A 23 -4.93 7.60 -9.37
C TRP A 23 -6.35 7.74 -8.81
N MET A 24 -6.93 6.68 -8.24
CA MET A 24 -8.27 6.70 -7.63
C MET A 24 -8.42 7.78 -6.55
N SER A 25 -7.36 8.01 -5.77
CA SER A 25 -7.33 9.03 -4.73
C SER A 25 -7.45 10.46 -5.28
N THR A 26 -7.20 10.67 -6.57
CA THR A 26 -7.39 11.98 -7.22
C THR A 26 -8.83 12.22 -7.64
N VAL A 27 -9.55 11.16 -8.04
CA VAL A 27 -10.90 11.26 -8.63
C VAL A 27 -12.04 10.88 -7.66
N SER A 28 -11.77 10.06 -6.64
CA SER A 28 -12.81 9.60 -5.71
C SER A 28 -13.27 10.71 -4.77
N THR A 29 -14.55 10.75 -4.43
CA THR A 29 -15.11 11.58 -3.35
C THR A 29 -15.06 10.89 -1.99
N GLN A 30 -14.92 9.56 -1.98
CA GLN A 30 -14.83 8.72 -0.77
C GLN A 30 -13.36 8.56 -0.38
N LYS A 31 -12.81 9.55 0.33
CA LYS A 31 -11.38 9.58 0.70
C LYS A 31 -11.06 8.66 1.87
N GLU A 32 -11.95 8.58 2.86
CA GLU A 32 -11.77 7.72 4.04
C GLU A 32 -11.73 6.24 3.65
N ASP A 33 -12.64 5.78 2.79
CA ASP A 33 -12.61 4.39 2.28
C ASP A 33 -11.28 4.05 1.59
N ILE A 34 -10.70 4.99 0.84
CA ILE A 34 -9.40 4.80 0.20
C ILE A 34 -8.30 4.66 1.27
N ILE A 35 -8.34 5.49 2.31
CA ILE A 35 -7.37 5.43 3.42
C ILE A 35 -7.45 4.07 4.11
N ASP A 36 -8.65 3.56 4.40
CA ASP A 36 -8.86 2.28 5.06
C ASP A 36 -8.33 1.12 4.20
N ILE A 37 -8.68 1.10 2.91
CA ILE A 37 -8.18 0.07 1.98
C ILE A 37 -6.65 0.10 1.88
N LEU A 38 -6.04 1.29 1.79
CA LEU A 38 -4.58 1.41 1.75
C LEU A 38 -3.93 0.95 3.07
N HIS A 39 -4.58 1.18 4.20
CA HIS A 39 -4.12 0.70 5.51
C HIS A 39 -4.15 -0.83 5.59
N ASP A 40 -5.22 -1.46 5.14
CA ASP A 40 -5.34 -2.92 5.13
C ASP A 40 -4.29 -3.55 4.19
N GLU A 41 -4.09 -3.00 3.00
CA GLU A 41 -3.05 -3.49 2.08
C GLU A 41 -1.64 -3.33 2.68
N ALA A 42 -1.37 -2.24 3.40
CA ALA A 42 -0.10 -2.06 4.09
C ALA A 42 0.09 -3.06 5.25
N ARG A 43 -0.97 -3.37 6.00
CA ARG A 43 -0.94 -4.37 7.08
C ARG A 43 -0.65 -5.77 6.53
N GLU A 44 -1.28 -6.17 5.43
CA GLU A 44 -0.98 -7.45 4.78
C GLU A 44 0.50 -7.57 4.39
N LEU A 45 1.12 -6.46 3.94
CA LEU A 45 2.54 -6.43 3.62
C LEU A 45 3.43 -6.55 4.85
N VAL A 46 3.02 -6.00 6.01
CA VAL A 46 3.75 -6.19 7.27
C VAL A 46 3.79 -7.68 7.64
N ASP A 47 2.63 -8.33 7.62
CA ASP A 47 2.52 -9.76 7.91
C ASP A 47 3.36 -10.60 6.94
N LEU A 48 3.33 -10.25 5.65
CA LEU A 48 4.17 -10.89 4.63
C LEU A 48 5.67 -10.69 4.89
N GLY A 49 6.07 -9.51 5.36
CA GLY A 49 7.45 -9.21 5.73
C GLY A 49 7.97 -10.06 6.89
N LEU A 50 7.12 -10.28 7.90
CA LEU A 50 7.43 -11.16 9.03
C LEU A 50 7.58 -12.63 8.59
N GLN A 51 6.81 -13.05 7.59
CA GLN A 51 6.92 -14.40 7.01
C GLN A 51 8.12 -14.57 6.07
N HIS A 52 8.68 -13.47 5.53
CA HIS A 52 9.79 -13.50 4.57
C HIS A 52 10.92 -12.52 4.96
N PRO A 53 11.68 -12.79 6.04
CA PRO A 53 12.71 -11.88 6.57
C PRO A 53 13.77 -11.46 5.54
N ASP A 54 14.19 -12.37 4.66
CA ASP A 54 15.18 -12.10 3.60
C ASP A 54 14.71 -11.04 2.61
N HIS A 55 13.39 -10.80 2.53
CA HIS A 55 12.76 -9.81 1.64
C HIS A 55 12.21 -8.60 2.41
N ALA A 56 12.37 -8.55 3.73
CA ALA A 56 11.77 -7.54 4.60
C ALA A 56 12.14 -6.11 4.16
N LYS A 57 13.36 -5.87 3.69
CA LYS A 57 13.79 -4.55 3.19
C LYS A 57 12.96 -4.09 1.99
N ARG A 58 12.73 -4.98 1.00
CA ARG A 58 11.95 -4.67 -0.19
C ARG A 58 10.47 -4.45 0.15
N ILE A 59 9.93 -5.31 1.01
CA ILE A 59 8.56 -5.21 1.51
C ILE A 59 8.35 -3.90 2.28
N GLY A 60 9.29 -3.56 3.17
CA GLY A 60 9.32 -2.31 3.93
C GLY A 60 9.28 -1.08 3.04
N SER A 61 10.05 -1.06 1.94
CA SER A 61 9.97 0.03 0.96
C SER A 61 8.57 0.22 0.40
N ILE A 62 7.86 -0.86 0.07
CA ILE A 62 6.48 -0.79 -0.45
C ILE A 62 5.54 -0.25 0.64
N ILE A 63 5.64 -0.74 1.87
CA ILE A 63 4.85 -0.24 3.02
C ILE A 63 5.02 1.27 3.21
N VAL A 64 6.25 1.79 3.09
CA VAL A 64 6.52 3.23 3.18
C VAL A 64 5.79 4.00 2.08
N TYR A 65 5.70 3.47 0.86
CA TYR A 65 4.93 4.13 -0.20
C TYR A 65 3.42 4.14 0.07
N TYR A 66 2.86 3.06 0.63
CA TYR A 66 1.46 3.06 1.09
C TYR A 66 1.23 4.13 2.15
N ARG A 67 2.13 4.23 3.15
CA ARG A 67 2.04 5.25 4.20
C ARG A 67 2.04 6.68 3.63
N ARG A 68 2.96 6.96 2.69
CA ARG A 68 3.04 8.27 2.03
C ARG A 68 1.77 8.60 1.24
N LEU A 69 1.18 7.60 0.56
CA LEU A 69 -0.06 7.83 -0.15
C LEU A 69 -1.21 8.12 0.82
N ILE A 70 -1.32 7.38 1.92
CA ILE A 70 -2.32 7.63 2.97
C ILE A 70 -2.18 9.06 3.52
N GLU A 71 -0.96 9.48 3.87
CA GLU A 71 -0.67 10.85 4.33
C GLU A 71 -1.13 11.89 3.29
N GLN A 72 -0.81 11.69 2.01
CA GLN A 72 -1.24 12.59 0.93
C GLN A 72 -2.78 12.66 0.77
N VAL A 73 -3.49 11.55 0.94
CA VAL A 73 -4.95 11.54 0.86
C VAL A 73 -5.55 12.29 2.04
N ARG A 74 -5.04 12.06 3.26
CA ARG A 74 -5.48 12.77 4.48
C ARG A 74 -5.27 14.28 4.37
N ASP A 75 -4.10 14.72 3.93
CA ASP A 75 -3.79 16.14 3.79
C ASP A 75 -4.71 16.83 2.77
N ARG A 76 -5.08 16.13 1.69
CA ARG A 76 -6.04 16.63 0.70
C ARG A 76 -7.45 16.70 1.26
N THR A 77 -7.88 15.75 2.08
CA THR A 77 -9.18 15.78 2.75
C THR A 77 -9.23 16.94 3.74
N ALA A 78 -8.18 17.15 4.53
CA ALA A 78 -8.10 18.22 5.52
C ALA A 78 -8.09 19.63 4.89
N ASN A 79 -7.43 19.80 3.74
CA ASN A 79 -7.40 21.08 3.02
C ASN A 79 -8.66 21.37 2.19
N ALA A 80 -9.55 20.38 2.02
CA ALA A 80 -10.80 20.53 1.28
C ALA A 80 -12.01 20.87 2.18
N ALA A 81 -11.83 20.78 3.51
CA ALA A 81 -12.81 21.15 4.53
C ALA A 81 -12.60 22.61 4.97
#